data_AF-A0A381T2D3-F1
#
_entry.id   AF-A0A381T2D3-F1
#
_cell.length_a   1.000
_cell.length_b   1.000
_cell.length_c   1.000
_cell.angle_alpha   90.00
_cell.angle_beta   90.00
_cell.angle_gamma   90.00
#
_symmetry.space_group_name_H-M   'P 1'
#
loop_
_entity.id
_entity.type
_entity.pdbx_description
1 polymer ?
#
loop_
_entity_poly.entity_id
_entity_poly.type
_entity_poly.pdbx_seq_one_letter_code
_entity_poly.pdbx_strand_id
1 'polypeptide(L)'
;MKIITIFITLLLSPFFVLSQGKWEKKFEQLGTILPSPNNYRTASGAPGIDYWQQKADYKIKVTVNDKNQILSGSENITYYNNSPDVLTYLWVQLDQNMRAQDSETPLVTPNKMRNVMNGAGLQSITNEYTNSSGERYDGGFKIHQVINTSNKPLSFNIIKTMMRINLEKPLASGESFSFNIDWSYTINDRMKLG
;
A
#
# COMPACT_ATOMS: atom_id res chain seq x y z
N MET A 1 -7.51 -75.32 38.89
CA MET A 1 -7.86 -74.35 39.95
C MET A 1 -7.11 -73.06 39.66
N LYS A 2 -7.84 -71.97 39.39
CA LYS A 2 -7.27 -70.65 39.05
C LYS A 2 -6.76 -69.99 40.33
N ILE A 3 -5.49 -69.56 40.36
CA ILE A 3 -5.00 -68.55 41.30
C ILE A 3 -4.13 -67.58 40.48
N ILE A 4 -4.69 -66.39 40.31
CA ILE A 4 -4.12 -65.22 39.64
C ILE A 4 -3.36 -64.45 40.72
N THR A 5 -2.09 -64.14 40.49
CA THR A 5 -1.35 -63.19 41.35
C THR A 5 -0.67 -62.14 40.48
N ILE A 6 -0.95 -60.90 40.85
CA ILE A 6 -0.78 -59.64 40.14
C ILE A 6 0.69 -59.19 40.16
N PHE A 7 1.26 -58.88 39.00
CA PHE A 7 2.55 -58.20 38.89
C PHE A 7 2.29 -56.71 38.65
N ILE A 8 2.66 -55.88 39.61
CA ILE A 8 2.64 -54.41 39.50
C ILE A 8 3.90 -54.02 38.72
N THR A 9 3.72 -53.64 37.45
CA THR A 9 4.78 -53.03 36.63
C THR A 9 4.74 -51.52 36.78
N LEU A 10 5.74 -50.99 37.47
CA LEU A 10 6.02 -49.55 37.60
C LEU A 10 6.49 -49.03 36.22
N LEU A 11 5.61 -48.31 35.51
CA LEU A 11 5.94 -47.60 34.28
C LEU A 11 6.83 -46.39 34.61
N LEU A 12 8.15 -46.57 34.52
CA LEU A 12 9.10 -45.46 34.47
C LEU A 12 9.07 -44.89 33.04
N SER A 13 8.30 -43.81 32.84
CA SER A 13 8.37 -43.00 31.63
C SER A 13 9.68 -42.19 31.63
N PRO A 14 10.50 -42.24 30.56
CA PRO A 14 11.56 -41.25 30.42
C PRO A 14 10.92 -39.90 30.09
N PHE A 15 11.03 -38.95 31.02
CA PHE A 15 10.82 -37.54 30.72
C PHE A 15 11.84 -37.14 29.65
N PHE A 16 11.40 -37.04 28.39
CA PHE A 16 12.13 -36.28 27.39
C PHE A 16 12.04 -34.80 27.78
N VAL A 17 13.04 -34.32 28.52
CA VAL A 17 13.28 -32.89 28.65
C VAL A 17 13.71 -32.40 27.27
N LEU A 18 12.78 -31.82 26.51
CA LEU A 18 13.12 -30.92 25.42
C LEU A 18 13.77 -29.69 26.06
N SER A 19 15.08 -29.76 26.28
CA SER A 19 15.89 -28.58 26.49
C SER A 19 15.83 -27.78 25.18
N GLN A 20 14.99 -26.75 25.14
CA GLN A 20 15.21 -25.66 24.21
C GLN A 20 16.52 -25.01 24.67
N GLY A 21 17.60 -25.33 23.95
CA GLY A 21 18.96 -24.94 24.29
C GLY A 21 19.09 -23.44 24.50
N LYS A 22 19.85 -23.06 25.53
CA LYS A 22 20.35 -21.69 25.70
C LYS A 22 21.23 -21.34 24.51
N TRP A 23 21.02 -20.13 23.99
CA TRP A 23 21.64 -19.57 22.78
C TRP A 23 23.11 -19.21 23.05
N GLU A 24 24.05 -20.07 22.66
CA GLU A 24 25.48 -19.89 23.00
C GLU A 24 26.46 -19.90 21.81
N LYS A 25 26.02 -19.91 20.54
CA LYS A 25 26.97 -19.99 19.41
C LYS A 25 27.09 -18.68 18.64
N LYS A 26 28.28 -18.08 18.69
CA LYS A 26 28.71 -16.86 17.94
C LYS A 26 28.62 -16.98 16.40
N PHE A 27 28.19 -18.13 15.87
CA PHE A 27 28.03 -18.43 14.45
C PHE A 27 26.76 -19.26 14.18
N GLU A 28 25.67 -18.94 14.88
CA GLU A 28 24.36 -19.45 14.49
C GLU A 28 23.99 -18.83 13.14
N GLN A 29 23.66 -19.67 12.15
CA GLN A 29 23.15 -19.19 10.87
C GLN A 29 21.95 -18.32 11.18
N LEU A 30 21.98 -17.04 10.75
CA LEU A 30 20.83 -16.13 10.82
C LEU A 30 19.59 -16.96 10.50
N GLY A 31 18.67 -17.07 11.46
CA GLY A 31 17.62 -18.08 11.43
C GLY A 31 16.78 -18.06 10.15
N THR A 32 15.80 -18.95 10.06
CA THR A 32 14.81 -19.13 8.95
C THR A 32 13.94 -17.89 8.62
N ILE A 33 14.39 -16.69 8.97
CA ILE A 33 13.75 -15.41 8.74
C ILE A 33 13.78 -15.05 7.25
N LEU A 34 14.77 -15.55 6.49
CA LEU A 34 14.83 -15.34 5.05
C LEU A 34 14.17 -16.51 4.30
N PRO A 35 13.30 -16.23 3.31
CA PRO A 35 12.68 -17.26 2.51
C PRO A 35 13.72 -18.05 1.74
N SER A 36 13.50 -19.35 1.58
CA SER A 36 14.34 -20.20 0.75
C SER A 36 14.42 -19.64 -0.68
N PRO A 37 15.59 -19.74 -1.33
CA PRO A 37 15.76 -19.32 -2.71
C PRO A 37 14.72 -19.97 -3.62
N ASN A 38 14.19 -19.21 -4.58
CA ASN A 38 13.27 -19.69 -5.60
C ASN A 38 13.58 -19.04 -6.96
N ASN A 39 12.79 -19.35 -7.98
CA ASN A 39 13.03 -18.84 -9.34
C ASN A 39 12.93 -17.30 -9.46
N TYR A 40 12.26 -16.63 -8.52
CA TYR A 40 12.11 -15.18 -8.50
C TYR A 40 13.19 -14.48 -7.66
N ARG A 41 13.74 -15.15 -6.65
CA ARG A 41 14.76 -14.60 -5.74
C ARG A 41 15.80 -15.66 -5.37
N THR A 42 17.04 -15.42 -5.75
CA THR A 42 18.18 -16.31 -5.48
C THR A 42 18.66 -16.24 -4.02
N ALA A 43 19.56 -17.15 -3.62
CA ALA A 43 20.15 -17.19 -2.28
C ALA A 43 20.97 -15.96 -1.89
N SER A 44 21.47 -15.21 -2.88
CA SER A 44 22.15 -13.93 -2.67
C SER A 44 21.18 -12.75 -2.51
N GLY A 45 19.87 -12.98 -2.66
CA GLY A 45 18.85 -11.92 -2.70
C GLY A 45 18.74 -11.22 -4.05
N ALA A 46 19.53 -11.60 -5.05
CA ALA A 46 19.44 -11.08 -6.41
C ALA A 46 18.17 -11.60 -7.12
N PRO A 47 17.63 -10.82 -8.09
CA PRO A 47 16.61 -11.30 -9.02
C PRO A 47 16.94 -12.67 -9.60
N GLY A 48 15.99 -13.60 -9.51
CA GLY A 48 16.09 -14.92 -10.15
C GLY A 48 15.73 -14.89 -11.63
N ILE A 49 15.76 -16.06 -12.27
CA ILE A 49 15.49 -16.21 -13.71
C ILE A 49 14.07 -15.79 -14.12
N ASP A 50 13.08 -16.03 -13.26
CA ASP A 50 11.67 -15.72 -13.52
C ASP A 50 11.27 -14.35 -12.94
N TYR A 51 12.23 -13.55 -12.47
CA TYR A 51 11.97 -12.24 -11.88
C TYR A 51 11.38 -11.25 -12.90
N TRP A 52 10.31 -10.58 -12.52
CA TRP A 52 9.66 -9.54 -13.33
C TRP A 52 9.33 -8.30 -12.50
N GLN A 53 9.19 -7.16 -13.18
CA GLN A 53 8.77 -5.89 -12.60
C GLN A 53 7.78 -5.22 -13.54
N GLN A 54 6.70 -4.65 -13.02
CA GLN A 54 5.82 -3.82 -13.84
C GLN A 54 6.51 -2.54 -14.25
N LYS A 55 6.11 -2.03 -15.42
CA LYS A 55 6.57 -0.76 -15.94
C LYS A 55 5.36 0.11 -16.26
N ALA A 56 5.42 1.38 -15.90
CA ALA A 56 4.45 2.38 -16.31
C ALA A 56 5.19 3.65 -16.74
N ASP A 57 4.90 4.11 -17.96
CA ASP A 57 5.44 5.34 -18.52
C ASP A 57 4.40 6.45 -18.37
N TYR A 58 4.82 7.61 -17.84
CA TYR A 58 3.94 8.75 -17.58
C TYR A 58 4.37 9.96 -18.40
N LYS A 59 3.41 10.60 -19.07
CA LYS A 59 3.55 11.93 -19.65
C LYS A 59 2.56 12.85 -18.94
N ILE A 60 3.08 13.74 -18.10
CA ILE A 60 2.27 14.57 -17.22
C ILE A 60 2.38 16.03 -17.67
N LYS A 61 1.24 16.65 -17.96
CA LYS A 61 1.13 18.10 -18.16
C LYS A 61 0.42 18.70 -16.97
N VAL A 62 1.11 19.57 -16.24
CA VAL A 62 0.61 20.17 -15.00
C VAL A 62 0.52 21.67 -15.11
N THR A 63 -0.53 22.25 -14.55
CA THR A 63 -0.74 23.69 -14.41
C THR A 63 -0.94 24.01 -12.93
N VAL A 64 -0.15 24.94 -12.41
CA VAL A 64 -0.29 25.48 -11.05
C VAL A 64 -1.08 26.79 -11.13
N ASN A 65 -2.18 26.88 -10.40
CA ASN A 65 -2.90 28.13 -10.17
C ASN A 65 -2.63 28.60 -8.74
N ASP A 66 -1.67 29.51 -8.58
CA ASP A 66 -1.26 30.03 -7.28
C ASP A 66 -2.35 30.88 -6.60
N LYS A 67 -3.14 31.64 -7.37
CA LYS A 67 -4.21 32.46 -6.79
C LYS A 67 -5.27 31.61 -6.08
N ASN A 68 -5.61 30.46 -6.68
CA ASN A 68 -6.64 29.58 -6.16
C ASN A 68 -6.07 28.39 -5.37
N GLN A 69 -4.74 28.25 -5.30
CA GLN A 69 -4.04 27.10 -4.72
C GLN A 69 -4.52 25.76 -5.30
N ILE A 70 -4.67 25.67 -6.63
CA ILE A 70 -5.11 24.46 -7.33
C ILE A 70 -4.00 23.95 -8.24
N LEU A 71 -3.72 22.65 -8.18
CA LEU A 71 -2.90 21.94 -9.15
C LEU A 71 -3.80 21.13 -10.07
N SER A 72 -3.72 21.37 -11.37
CA SER A 72 -4.45 20.59 -12.38
C SER A 72 -3.47 19.82 -13.25
N GLY A 73 -3.74 18.55 -13.50
CA GLY A 73 -2.91 17.65 -14.27
C GLY A 73 -3.69 16.95 -15.37
N SER A 74 -3.04 16.76 -16.53
CA SER A 74 -3.47 15.85 -17.58
C SER A 74 -2.34 14.84 -17.81
N GLU A 75 -2.63 13.57 -17.61
CA GLU A 75 -1.68 12.47 -17.65
C GLU A 75 -2.01 11.52 -18.78
N ASN A 76 -1.01 11.16 -19.58
CA ASN A 76 -1.05 10.01 -20.47
C ASN A 76 -0.14 8.92 -19.89
N ILE A 77 -0.74 7.79 -19.56
CA ILE A 77 -0.09 6.68 -18.86
C ILE A 77 -0.07 5.48 -19.80
N THR A 78 1.10 4.88 -20.00
CA THR A 78 1.25 3.60 -20.70
C THR A 78 1.74 2.55 -19.71
N TYR A 79 0.89 1.60 -19.39
CA TYR A 79 1.19 0.48 -18.53
C TYR A 79 1.63 -0.73 -19.35
N TYR A 80 2.71 -1.39 -18.93
CA TYR A 80 3.20 -2.63 -19.54
C TYR A 80 3.05 -3.77 -18.55
N ASN A 81 2.29 -4.80 -18.92
CA ASN A 81 2.13 -5.98 -18.09
C ASN A 81 3.30 -6.94 -18.30
N ASN A 82 4.31 -6.88 -17.43
CA ASN A 82 5.43 -7.82 -17.43
C ASN A 82 5.18 -9.03 -16.52
N SER A 83 4.02 -9.11 -15.87
CA SER A 83 3.66 -10.26 -15.05
C SER A 83 3.23 -11.44 -15.93
N PRO A 84 3.41 -12.69 -15.45
CA PRO A 84 2.90 -13.87 -16.15
C PRO A 84 1.37 -13.95 -16.16
N ASP A 85 0.70 -13.15 -15.32
CA ASP A 85 -0.74 -13.17 -15.13
C ASP A 85 -1.47 -12.25 -16.10
N VAL A 86 -2.70 -12.64 -16.46
CA VAL A 86 -3.60 -11.81 -17.26
C VAL A 86 -4.33 -10.83 -16.35
N LEU A 87 -4.20 -9.53 -16.63
CA LEU A 87 -4.83 -8.47 -15.84
C LEU A 87 -6.17 -8.07 -16.44
N THR A 88 -7.23 -8.04 -15.63
CA THR A 88 -8.57 -7.57 -16.04
C THR A 88 -8.87 -6.15 -15.57
N TYR A 89 -8.02 -5.60 -14.71
CA TYR A 89 -8.12 -4.25 -14.16
C TYR A 89 -6.73 -3.72 -13.82
N LEU A 90 -6.62 -2.40 -13.72
CA LEU A 90 -5.42 -1.72 -13.24
C LEU A 90 -5.75 -0.90 -11.99
N TRP A 91 -4.81 -0.86 -11.05
CA TRP A 91 -4.90 0.00 -9.88
C TRP A 91 -3.99 1.21 -10.05
N VAL A 92 -4.54 2.39 -9.79
CA VAL A 92 -3.84 3.67 -9.76
C VAL A 92 -3.88 4.20 -8.32
N GLN A 93 -2.73 4.58 -7.78
CA GLN A 93 -2.64 5.15 -6.45
C GLN A 93 -3.02 6.64 -6.48
N LEU A 94 -3.86 7.05 -5.53
CA LEU A 94 -4.39 8.39 -5.35
C LEU A 94 -4.06 8.88 -3.94
N ASP A 95 -2.77 8.95 -3.61
CA ASP A 95 -2.28 9.17 -2.24
C ASP A 95 -2.82 10.44 -1.57
N GLN A 96 -3.07 11.51 -2.35
CA GLN A 96 -3.62 12.74 -1.80
C GLN A 96 -5.03 12.58 -1.22
N ASN A 97 -5.76 11.51 -1.57
CA ASN A 97 -7.06 11.19 -0.97
C ASN A 97 -6.95 10.85 0.52
N MET A 98 -5.74 10.62 1.04
CA MET A 98 -5.47 10.55 2.48
C MET A 98 -5.86 11.86 3.22
N ARG A 99 -5.93 12.99 2.49
CA ARG A 99 -6.35 14.30 3.00
C ARG A 99 -7.72 14.75 2.49
N ALA A 100 -8.47 13.86 1.83
CA ALA A 100 -9.86 14.14 1.44
C ALA A 100 -10.75 14.24 2.69
N GLN A 101 -11.86 14.97 2.58
CA GLN A 101 -12.77 15.17 3.73
C GLN A 101 -13.38 13.87 4.27
N ASP A 102 -13.56 12.86 3.41
CA ASP A 102 -14.09 11.53 3.70
C ASP A 102 -12.98 10.49 4.01
N SER A 103 -11.75 10.96 4.21
CA SER A 103 -10.62 10.10 4.55
C SER A 103 -10.75 9.52 5.96
N GLU A 104 -10.36 8.25 6.10
CA GLU A 104 -10.32 7.54 7.38
C GLU A 104 -8.96 7.67 8.08
N THR A 105 -7.97 8.27 7.42
CA THR A 105 -6.63 8.52 7.99
C THR A 105 -6.68 9.18 9.37
N PRO A 106 -7.54 10.20 9.62
CA PRO A 106 -7.63 10.82 10.94
C PRO A 106 -8.19 9.88 12.01
N LEU A 107 -8.95 8.84 11.64
CA LEU A 107 -9.56 7.89 12.58
C LEU A 107 -8.55 6.86 13.10
N VAL A 108 -7.54 6.54 12.28
CA VAL A 108 -6.49 5.55 12.63
C VAL A 108 -5.22 6.18 13.17
N THR A 109 -5.12 7.51 13.13
CA THR A 109 -3.95 8.25 13.62
C THR A 109 -4.08 8.49 15.13
N PRO A 110 -3.18 7.94 15.97
CA PRO A 110 -3.28 8.12 17.41
C PRO A 110 -2.89 9.55 17.82
N ASN A 111 -3.82 10.26 18.43
CA ASN A 111 -3.54 11.56 19.03
C ASN A 111 -2.77 11.41 20.34
N LYS A 112 -1.71 12.22 20.52
CA LYS A 112 -0.94 12.30 21.77
C LYS A 112 -1.30 13.60 22.48
N MET A 113 -1.97 13.51 23.62
CA MET A 113 -2.17 14.67 24.51
C MET A 113 -0.87 14.98 25.26
N ARG A 114 -0.48 16.26 25.29
CA ARG A 114 0.67 16.77 26.05
C ARG A 114 0.16 17.73 27.11
N ASN A 115 0.83 17.78 28.26
CA ASN A 115 0.46 18.68 29.38
C ASN A 115 0.56 20.17 29.01
N VAL A 116 1.42 20.51 28.04
CA VAL A 116 1.56 21.86 27.50
C VAL A 116 1.57 21.77 25.98
N MET A 117 0.74 22.58 25.34
CA MET A 117 0.55 22.59 23.90
C MET A 117 0.37 24.03 23.41
N ASN A 118 0.94 24.35 22.26
CA ASN A 118 0.71 25.63 21.59
C ASN A 118 -0.58 25.58 20.74
N GLY A 119 -1.03 26.72 20.21
CA GLY A 119 -2.26 26.79 19.41
C GLY A 119 -2.26 25.83 18.21
N ALA A 120 -1.11 25.64 17.55
CA ALA A 120 -0.96 24.68 16.45
C ALA A 120 -1.17 23.23 16.90
N GLY A 121 -0.65 22.86 18.08
CA GLY A 121 -0.89 21.54 18.65
C GLY A 121 -2.37 21.33 19.00
N LEU A 122 -3.05 22.34 19.56
CA LEU A 122 -4.49 22.25 19.87
C LEU A 122 -5.31 22.04 18.60
N GLN A 123 -4.98 22.75 17.51
CA GLN A 123 -5.61 22.58 16.21
C GLN A 123 -5.35 21.19 15.60
N SER A 124 -4.17 20.59 15.86
CA SER A 124 -3.89 19.22 15.41
C SER A 124 -4.76 18.16 16.09
N ILE A 125 -5.27 18.42 17.30
CA ILE A 125 -6.15 17.48 18.01
C ILE A 125 -7.55 17.44 17.39
N THR A 126 -8.04 18.58 16.87
CA THR A 126 -9.37 18.64 16.27
C THR A 126 -9.44 17.92 14.92
N ASN A 127 -8.29 17.51 14.34
CA ASN A 127 -8.18 16.94 13.00
C ASN A 127 -8.87 17.80 11.91
N GLU A 128 -9.10 19.09 12.21
CA GLU A 128 -9.67 20.05 11.29
C GLU A 128 -8.53 20.74 10.56
N TYR A 129 -8.12 20.10 9.48
CA TYR A 129 -7.25 20.74 8.49
C TYR A 129 -8.00 21.92 7.88
N THR A 130 -7.41 23.12 7.97
CA THR A 130 -7.96 24.34 7.36
C THR A 130 -7.09 24.80 6.19
N ASN A 131 -7.71 25.28 5.12
CA ASN A 131 -7.01 25.92 4.00
C ASN A 131 -6.38 27.28 4.43
N SER A 132 -5.73 27.97 3.50
CA SER A 132 -5.15 29.30 3.74
C SER A 132 -6.18 30.34 4.22
N SER A 133 -7.46 30.15 3.87
CA SER A 133 -8.58 31.02 4.22
C SER A 133 -9.26 30.64 5.55
N GLY A 134 -8.81 29.58 6.22
CA GLY A 134 -9.38 29.12 7.49
C GLY A 134 -10.61 28.21 7.36
N GLU A 135 -10.99 27.82 6.14
CA GLU A 135 -12.11 26.91 5.88
C GLU A 135 -11.64 25.46 5.93
N ARG A 136 -12.56 24.51 6.17
CA ARG A 136 -12.25 23.08 6.16
C ARG A 136 -11.60 22.67 4.84
N TYR A 137 -10.38 22.17 4.91
CA TYR A 137 -9.58 21.77 3.76
C TYR A 137 -10.22 20.56 3.06
N ASP A 138 -10.59 20.73 1.80
CA ASP A 138 -11.01 19.65 0.91
C ASP A 138 -9.84 19.26 0.00
N GLY A 139 -9.06 18.29 0.49
CA GLY A 139 -7.97 17.68 -0.25
C GLY A 139 -8.42 16.52 -1.13
N GLY A 140 -7.45 15.74 -1.58
CA GLY A 140 -7.69 14.61 -2.48
C GLY A 140 -7.78 15.00 -3.94
N PHE A 141 -7.56 14.01 -4.79
CA PHE A 141 -7.71 14.15 -6.23
C PHE A 141 -9.19 14.23 -6.59
N LYS A 142 -9.53 15.28 -7.34
CA LYS A 142 -10.79 15.37 -8.09
C LYS A 142 -10.49 14.86 -9.49
N ILE A 143 -11.01 13.69 -9.82
CA ILE A 143 -10.85 13.06 -11.13
C ILE A 143 -11.92 13.62 -12.06
N HIS A 144 -11.50 14.30 -13.12
CA HIS A 144 -12.40 14.91 -14.10
C HIS A 144 -12.72 13.96 -15.23
N GLN A 145 -11.71 13.21 -15.69
CA GLN A 145 -11.84 12.36 -16.86
C GLN A 145 -10.88 11.17 -16.79
N VAL A 146 -11.37 10.00 -17.20
CA VAL A 146 -10.55 8.81 -17.45
C VAL A 146 -10.99 8.20 -18.78
N ILE A 147 -10.12 8.26 -19.79
CA ILE A 147 -10.41 7.83 -21.15
C ILE A 147 -9.31 6.94 -21.70
N ASN A 148 -9.64 6.11 -22.69
CA ASN A 148 -8.64 5.38 -23.47
C ASN A 148 -7.99 6.28 -24.55
N THR A 149 -7.01 5.73 -25.27
CA THR A 149 -6.36 6.40 -26.40
C THR A 149 -7.29 6.73 -27.58
N SER A 150 -8.47 6.12 -27.64
CA SER A 150 -9.53 6.40 -28.62
C SER A 150 -10.58 7.40 -28.11
N ASN A 151 -10.32 8.11 -27.01
CA ASN A 151 -11.24 9.07 -26.36
C ASN A 151 -12.56 8.46 -25.84
N LYS A 152 -12.61 7.15 -25.64
CA LYS A 152 -13.76 6.47 -25.03
C LYS A 152 -13.61 6.49 -23.51
N PRO A 153 -14.68 6.80 -22.75
CA PRO A 153 -14.66 6.73 -21.29
C PRO A 153 -14.36 5.32 -20.79
N LEU A 154 -13.47 5.21 -19.80
CA LEU A 154 -13.17 3.95 -19.13
C LEU A 154 -14.00 3.82 -17.85
N SER A 155 -14.46 2.60 -17.55
CA SER A 155 -15.12 2.32 -16.27
C SER A 155 -14.07 2.30 -15.16
N PHE A 156 -14.27 3.10 -14.12
CA PHE A 156 -13.40 3.11 -12.95
C PHE A 156 -14.19 3.21 -11.64
N ASN A 157 -13.57 2.76 -10.55
CA ASN A 157 -14.10 2.90 -9.19
C ASN A 157 -12.99 3.44 -8.28
N ILE A 158 -13.29 4.48 -7.51
CA ILE A 158 -12.36 5.02 -6.50
C ILE A 158 -12.71 4.39 -5.16
N ILE A 159 -11.72 3.76 -4.54
CA ILE A 159 -11.77 3.17 -3.20
C ILE A 159 -10.69 3.84 -2.37
N LYS A 160 -11.07 4.91 -1.65
CA LYS A 160 -10.16 5.69 -0.79
C LYS A 160 -8.95 6.21 -1.59
N THR A 161 -7.73 5.77 -1.26
CA THR A 161 -6.47 6.15 -1.92
C THR A 161 -6.16 5.31 -3.16
N MET A 162 -7.09 4.48 -3.63
CA MET A 162 -6.88 3.59 -4.76
C MET A 162 -7.97 3.79 -5.80
N MET A 163 -7.62 3.77 -7.07
CA MET A 163 -8.57 3.80 -8.18
C MET A 163 -8.41 2.55 -9.04
N ARG A 164 -9.49 1.78 -9.20
CA ARG A 164 -9.54 0.61 -10.07
C ARG A 164 -10.10 0.99 -11.43
N ILE A 165 -9.30 0.87 -12.48
CA ILE A 165 -9.73 1.01 -13.86
C ILE A 165 -10.04 -0.39 -14.41
N ASN A 166 -11.27 -0.61 -14.85
CA ASN A 166 -11.69 -1.86 -15.48
C ASN A 166 -11.25 -1.86 -16.95
N LEU A 167 -10.55 -2.91 -17.37
CA LEU A 167 -10.11 -3.03 -18.76
C LEU A 167 -11.22 -3.66 -19.60
N GLU A 168 -11.50 -3.11 -20.78
CA GLU A 168 -12.48 -3.68 -21.72
C GLU A 168 -12.01 -5.03 -22.29
N LYS A 169 -10.70 -5.15 -22.51
CA LYS A 169 -10.01 -6.37 -22.91
C LYS A 169 -8.98 -6.73 -21.83
N PRO A 170 -8.93 -7.98 -21.35
CA PRO A 170 -7.86 -8.42 -20.46
C PRO A 170 -6.48 -8.21 -21.10
N LEU A 171 -5.54 -7.72 -20.31
CA LEU A 171 -4.17 -7.43 -20.70
C LEU A 171 -3.29 -8.64 -20.42
N ALA A 172 -2.85 -9.32 -21.48
CA ALA A 172 -2.00 -10.50 -21.36
C ALA A 172 -0.56 -10.15 -20.96
N SER A 173 0.23 -11.15 -20.58
CA SER A 173 1.66 -11.01 -20.32
C SER A 173 2.38 -10.46 -21.56
N GLY A 174 3.16 -9.40 -21.39
CA GLY A 174 3.89 -8.68 -22.43
C GLY A 174 3.08 -7.63 -23.18
N GLU A 175 1.76 -7.55 -22.99
CA GLU A 175 0.94 -6.51 -23.61
C GLU A 175 1.02 -5.17 -22.84
N SER A 176 0.70 -4.09 -23.52
CA SER A 176 0.62 -2.74 -22.95
C SER A 176 -0.76 -2.12 -23.11
N PHE A 177 -1.14 -1.26 -22.16
CA PHE A 177 -2.39 -0.51 -22.19
C PHE A 177 -2.12 0.96 -21.90
N SER A 178 -2.67 1.85 -22.74
CA SER A 178 -2.52 3.30 -22.59
C SER A 178 -3.86 3.96 -22.33
N PHE A 179 -3.87 4.92 -21.40
CA PHE A 179 -5.05 5.68 -21.01
C PHE A 179 -4.66 7.08 -20.55
N ASN A 180 -5.64 7.98 -20.51
CA ASN A 180 -5.45 9.34 -20.04
C ASN A 180 -6.31 9.61 -18.81
N ILE A 181 -5.76 10.38 -17.86
CA ILE A 181 -6.46 10.87 -16.67
C ILE A 181 -6.31 12.39 -16.62
N ASP A 182 -7.43 13.08 -16.50
CA ASP A 182 -7.45 14.49 -16.10
C ASP A 182 -7.89 14.61 -14.64
N TRP A 183 -7.12 15.34 -13.85
CA TRP A 183 -7.35 15.50 -12.43
C TRP A 183 -7.00 16.91 -11.94
N SER A 184 -7.53 17.28 -10.78
CA SER A 184 -7.06 18.44 -10.02
C SER A 184 -7.05 18.14 -8.54
N TYR A 185 -6.19 18.79 -7.77
CA TYR A 185 -6.29 18.80 -6.32
C TYR A 185 -5.91 20.17 -5.74
N THR A 186 -6.49 20.49 -4.59
CA THR A 186 -6.19 21.70 -3.82
C THR A 186 -4.83 21.53 -3.15
N ILE A 187 -3.92 22.47 -3.31
CA ILE A 187 -2.57 22.40 -2.72
C ILE A 187 -2.69 22.51 -1.20
N ASN A 188 -2.07 21.58 -0.48
CA ASN A 188 -2.01 21.60 0.97
C ASN A 188 -0.91 22.58 1.46
N ASP A 189 -1.21 23.32 2.53
CA ASP A 189 -0.18 24.04 3.27
C ASP A 189 0.63 23.04 4.10
N ARG A 190 1.84 22.70 3.62
CA ARG A 190 2.75 21.79 4.32
C ARG A 190 3.06 22.23 5.75
N MET A 191 3.16 23.53 6.03
CA MET A 191 3.51 24.03 7.36
C MET A 191 2.37 23.83 8.37
N LYS A 192 1.12 23.73 7.90
CA LYS A 192 -0.05 23.44 8.72
C LYS A 192 -0.43 21.95 8.74
N LEU A 193 -0.23 21.25 7.62
CA LEU A 193 -0.79 19.92 7.34
C LEU A 193 0.24 18.79 7.29
N GLY A 194 1.54 19.09 7.39
CA GLY A 194 2.63 18.11 7.36
C GLY A 194 3.08 17.72 5.95
#